data_AF-A0A6L4YS91-F1
#
_entry.id   AF-A0A6L4YS91-F1
#
_cell.length_a   1.000
_cell.length_b   1.000
_cell.length_c   1.000
_cell.angle_alpha   90.00
_cell.angle_beta   90.00
_cell.angle_gamma   90.00
#
_symmetry.space_group_name_H-M   'P 1'
#
loop_
_entity.id
_entity.type
_entity.pdbx_description
1 polymer ?
#
loop_
_entity_poly.entity_id
_entity_poly.type
_entity_poly.pdbx_seq_one_letter_code
_entity_poly.pdbx_strand_id
1 'polypeptide(L)' 'MRLKTEIIERINGRADIKRSLLELFDISRGSMWRFLKENEDNGPLTTYKALLIISEGLGISPEEALIEAKEQEAV' A
#
# COMPACT_ATOMS: atom_id res chain seq x y z
N MET A 1 9.85 -2.97 5.44
CA MET A 1 8.41 -3.26 5.61
C MET A 1 7.75 -3.05 4.26
N ARG A 2 6.70 -3.78 3.95
CA ARG A 2 5.90 -3.58 2.73
C ARG A 2 4.43 -3.88 3.01
N LEU A 3 3.52 -3.56 2.11
CA LEU A 3 2.13 -3.95 2.29
C LEU A 3 2.00 -5.48 2.17
N LYS A 4 1.07 -6.07 2.91
CA LYS A 4 0.66 -7.46 2.65
C LYS A 4 -0.01 -7.57 1.27
N THR A 5 0.15 -8.71 0.61
CA THR A 5 -0.46 -8.96 -0.71
C THR A 5 -1.98 -8.79 -0.68
N GLU A 6 -2.66 -9.30 0.36
CA GLU A 6 -4.12 -9.15 0.55
C GLU A 6 -4.56 -7.68 0.58
N ILE A 7 -3.72 -6.78 1.11
CA ILE A 7 -4.02 -5.36 1.21
C ILE A 7 -3.97 -4.71 -0.17
N ILE A 8 -2.99 -5.10 -1.00
CA ILE A 8 -2.89 -4.63 -2.39
C ILE A 8 -4.11 -5.06 -3.19
N GLU A 9 -4.55 -6.30 -3.04
CA GLU A 9 -5.77 -6.81 -3.70
C GLU A 9 -7.01 -6.02 -3.28
N ARG A 10 -7.17 -5.74 -1.98
CA ARG A 10 -8.25 -4.91 -1.46
C ARG A 10 -8.19 -3.48 -2.01
N ILE A 11 -7.01 -2.86 -2.08
CA ILE A 11 -6.82 -1.51 -2.67
C ILE A 11 -7.19 -1.51 -4.16
N ASN A 12 -6.86 -2.57 -4.90
CA ASN A 12 -7.18 -2.66 -6.32
C ASN A 12 -8.69 -2.59 -6.58
N GLY A 13 -9.52 -3.12 -5.68
CA GLY A 13 -10.98 -2.99 -5.72
C GLY A 13 -11.55 -1.64 -5.26
N ARG A 14 -10.72 -0.74 -4.72
CA ARG A 14 -11.15 0.48 -4.02
C ARG A 14 -10.70 1.75 -4.73
N ALA A 15 -11.59 2.31 -5.54
CA ALA A 15 -11.32 3.51 -6.33
C ALA A 15 -11.13 4.77 -5.46
N ASP A 16 -11.81 4.83 -4.32
CA ASP A 16 -11.70 5.87 -3.29
C ASP A 16 -10.28 5.93 -2.70
N ILE A 17 -9.76 4.79 -2.22
CA ILE A 17 -8.41 4.71 -1.66
C ILE A 17 -7.37 5.10 -2.71
N LYS A 18 -7.50 4.56 -3.93
CA LYS A 18 -6.59 4.88 -5.04
C LYS A 18 -6.61 6.37 -5.38
N ARG A 19 -7.78 7.03 -5.37
CA ARG A 19 -7.88 8.48 -5.60
C ARG A 19 -7.13 9.25 -4.51
N SER A 20 -7.37 8.95 -3.24
CA SER A 20 -6.70 9.63 -2.14
C SER A 20 -5.18 9.45 -2.17
N LEU A 21 -4.69 8.26 -2.53
CA LEU A 21 -3.26 8.02 -2.69
C LEU A 21 -2.66 8.78 -3.90
N LEU A 22 -3.40 8.90 -5.01
CA LEU A 22 -2.94 9.67 -6.18
C LEU A 22 -2.78 11.15 -5.82
N GLU A 23 -3.74 11.70 -5.08
CA GLU A 23 -3.71 13.08 -4.58
C GLU A 23 -2.59 13.28 -3.56
N LEU A 24 -2.38 12.33 -2.64
CA LEU A 24 -1.32 12.40 -1.64
C LEU A 24 0.08 12.53 -2.27
N PHE A 25 0.34 11.76 -3.34
CA PHE A 25 1.66 11.71 -3.97
C PHE A 25 1.81 12.63 -5.17
N ASP A 26 0.72 13.28 -5.62
CA ASP A 26 0.68 14.06 -6.86
C ASP A 26 1.22 13.26 -8.07
N ILE A 27 0.72 12.04 -8.24
CA ILE A 27 1.18 11.11 -9.30
C ILE A 27 0.07 10.67 -10.24
N SER A 28 0.50 10.14 -11.40
CA SER A 28 -0.40 9.52 -12.37
C SER A 28 -0.92 8.15 -11.91
N ARG A 29 -2.02 7.70 -12.51
CA ARG A 29 -2.55 6.33 -12.34
C ARG A 29 -1.52 5.25 -12.70
N GLY A 30 -0.67 5.49 -13.70
CA GLY A 30 0.37 4.54 -14.09
C GLY A 30 1.45 4.39 -13.02
N SER A 31 1.86 5.50 -12.41
CA SER A 31 2.79 5.50 -11.28
C SER A 31 2.21 4.79 -10.06
N MET A 32 0.92 5.01 -9.77
CA MET A 32 0.23 4.30 -8.68
C MET A 32 0.18 2.78 -8.91
N TRP A 33 -0.13 2.37 -10.14
CA TRP A 33 -0.10 0.95 -10.49
C TRP A 33 1.29 0.35 -10.31
N ARG A 34 2.34 1.10 -10.65
CA ARG A 34 3.73 0.69 -10.42
C ARG A 34 3.99 0.49 -8.91
N PHE A 35 3.62 1.46 -8.07
CA PHE A 35 3.81 1.36 -6.62
C PHE A 35 3.11 0.13 -6.01
N LEU A 36 1.87 -0.14 -6.43
CA LEU A 36 1.12 -1.32 -5.97
C LEU A 36 1.71 -2.63 -6.48
N LYS A 37 2.20 -2.66 -7.73
CA LYS A 37 2.77 -3.84 -8.35
C LYS A 37 4.15 -4.19 -7.78
N GLU A 38 5.02 -3.20 -7.62
CA GLU A 38 6.38 -3.40 -7.15
C GLU A 38 6.41 -3.62 -5.63
N ASN A 39 5.54 -2.93 -4.87
CA ASN A 39 5.42 -3.05 -3.42
C ASN A 39 6.78 -3.14 -2.72
N GLU A 40 7.66 -2.20 -3.07
CA GLU A 40 9.05 -2.19 -2.64
C GLU A 40 9.15 -2.09 -1.12
N ASP A 41 10.21 -2.68 -0.57
CA ASP A 41 10.50 -2.57 0.85
C ASP A 41 10.78 -1.11 1.24
N ASN A 42 10.02 -0.63 2.22
CA ASN A 42 9.98 0.75 2.69
C ASN A 42 9.61 1.75 1.57
N GLY A 43 8.85 1.28 0.58
CA GLY A 43 8.38 2.08 -0.54
C GLY A 43 7.34 3.14 -0.16
N PRO A 44 6.84 3.92 -1.14
CA PRO A 44 5.94 5.04 -0.89
C PRO A 44 4.68 4.66 -0.11
N LEU A 45 4.14 3.46 -0.33
CA LEU A 45 2.92 2.98 0.31
C LEU A 45 3.08 2.61 1.80
N THR A 46 4.31 2.52 2.31
CA THR A 46 4.57 2.28 3.74
C THR A 46 4.80 3.57 4.52
N THR A 47 4.70 4.73 3.88
CA THR A 47 4.77 6.01 4.58
C THR A 47 3.54 6.18 5.48
N TYR A 48 3.71 6.85 6.62
CA TYR A 48 2.62 7.03 7.60
C TYR A 48 1.34 7.60 6.99
N LYS A 49 1.44 8.62 6.12
CA LYS A 49 0.27 9.22 5.46
C LYS A 49 -0.44 8.25 4.52
N ALA A 50 0.29 7.43 3.79
CA ALA A 50 -0.31 6.42 2.92
C ALA A 50 -1.00 5.33 3.73
N LEU A 51 -0.36 4.89 4.83
CA LEU A 51 -0.93 3.91 5.73
C LEU A 51 -2.20 4.40 6.41
N LEU A 52 -2.30 5.68 6.78
CA LEU A 52 -3.56 6.26 7.28
C LEU A 52 -4.68 6.14 6.24
N ILE A 53 -4.44 6.58 5.00
CA ILE A 53 -5.43 6.47 3.92
C ILE A 53 -5.89 5.02 3.70
N ILE A 54 -4.93 4.08 3.68
CA ILE A 54 -5.20 2.66 3.45
C ILE A 54 -5.98 2.06 4.64
N SER A 55 -5.52 2.32 5.86
CA SER A 55 -6.08 1.77 7.09
C SER A 55 -7.51 2.27 7.34
N GLU A 56 -7.75 3.58 7.20
CA GLU A 56 -9.08 4.19 7.26
C GLU A 56 -10.01 3.63 6.17
N GLY A 57 -9.51 3.53 4.94
CA GLY A 57 -10.29 2.99 3.82
C GLY A 57 -10.68 1.52 4.03
N LEU A 58 -9.80 0.72 4.64
CA LEU A 58 -9.99 -0.72 4.83
C LEU A 58 -10.56 -1.12 6.19
N GLY A 59 -10.69 -0.17 7.13
CA GLY A 59 -11.19 -0.43 8.49
C GLY A 59 -10.26 -1.31 9.31
N ILE A 60 -8.94 -1.11 9.18
CA ILE A 60 -7.88 -1.86 9.88
C ILE A 60 -6.91 -0.88 10.54
N SER A 61 -5.97 -1.36 11.35
CA SER A 61 -4.85 -0.55 11.84
C SER A 61 -3.73 -0.41 10.80
N PRO A 62 -2.89 0.64 10.87
CA PRO A 62 -1.70 0.78 10.01
C PRO A 62 -0.74 -0.42 10.07
N GLU A 63 -0.58 -1.02 11.25
CA GLU A 63 0.30 -2.16 11.48
C GLU A 63 -0.24 -3.44 10.82
N GLU A 64 -1.56 -3.63 10.84
CA GLU A 64 -2.21 -4.76 10.18
C GLU A 64 -2.00 -4.76 8.66
N ALA A 65 -1.75 -3.59 8.06
CA ALA A 65 -1.51 -3.46 6.63
C ALA A 65 -0.11 -3.93 6.19
N LEU A 66 0.84 -4.05 7.13
CA LEU A 66 2.26 -4.23 6.86
C LEU A 66 2.76 -5.65 7.12
N ILE A 67 3.88 -5.99 6.47
CA ILE A 67 4.70 -7.15 6.77
C ILE A 67 6.17 -6.73 6.88
N GLU A 68 6.92 -7.35 7.79
CA GLU A 68 8.38 -7.16 7.90
C GLU A 68 9.09 -7.88 6.75
N ALA A 69 10.19 -7.31 6.26
CA ALA A 69 10.97 -7.87 5.15
C ALA A 69 11.77 -9.16 5.53
N LYS A 70 11.48 -9.76 6.69
CA LYS A 70 12.15 -10.96 7.21
C LYS A 70 11.31 -12.22 7.04
N GLU A 71 10.76 -12.41 5.84
CA GLU A 71 10.35 -13.72 5.33
C GLU A 71 10.72 -13.75 3.84
N GLN A 72 12.01 -13.66 3.54
CA GLN A 72 12.52 -14.32 2.34
C GLN A 72 12.64 -15.79 2.71
N GLU A 73 11.75 -16.58 2.13
CA GLU A 73 11.74 -18.04 2.20
C GLU A 73 13.17 -18.57 2.05
N ALA A 74 13.65 -19.26 3.08
CA ALA A 74 14.74 -20.21 2.90
C ALA A 74 14.20 -21.34 2.02
N VAL A 75 14.50 -21.29 0.73
CA VAL A 75 14.35 -22.42 -0.21
C VAL A 75 15.71 -22.76 -0.79
#